data_AF-A0A2X1PYS6-F1
#
_entry.id   AF-A0A2X1PYS6-F1
#
_cell.length_a   1.000
_cell.length_b   1.000
_cell.length_c   1.000
_cell.angle_alpha   90.00
_cell.angle_beta   90.00
_cell.angle_gamma   90.00
#
_symmetry.space_group_name_H-M   'P 1'
#
loop_
_entity.id
_entity.type
_entity.pdbx_description
1 polymer ?
#
loop_
_entity_poly.entity_id
_entity_poly.type
_entity_poly.pdbx_seq_one_letter_code
_entity_poly.pdbx_strand_id
1 'polypeptide(L)' 'MNFLTQGGVFAKDFIDAFISIKRKEVERLNMAPHPVEFEMYYA' A
#
# COMPACT_ATOMS: atom_id res chain seq x y z
N MET A 1 2.02 6.21 15.41
CA MET A 1 3.01 5.19 14.97
C MET A 1 3.85 4.63 16.13
N ASN A 2 3.88 5.26 17.31
CA ASN A 2 4.80 4.87 18.39
C ASN A 2 4.46 3.54 19.10
N PHE A 3 3.22 3.02 18.98
CA PHE A 3 2.84 1.77 19.63
C PHE A 3 3.52 0.53 19.03
N LEU A 4 3.84 0.55 17.73
CA LEU A 4 4.50 -0.57 17.05
C LEU A 4 5.98 -0.66 17.40
N THR A 5 6.64 0.49 17.56
CA THR A 5 8.08 0.54 17.88
C THR A 5 8.35 0.45 19.38
N GLN A 6 7.30 0.45 20.22
CA GLN A 6 7.44 0.43 21.66
C GLN A 6 8.08 -0.88 22.12
N GLY A 7 9.08 -0.79 23.00
CA GLY A 7 9.80 -1.97 23.50
C GLY A 7 10.68 -2.68 22.47
N GLY A 8 10.94 -2.08 21.31
CA GLY A 8 11.75 -2.68 20.25
C GLY A 8 11.06 -3.84 19.51
N VAL A 9 9.73 -3.96 19.63
CA VAL A 9 8.94 -5.02 19.00
C VAL A 9 9.06 -4.96 17.48
N PHE A 10 8.94 -3.77 16.90
CA PHE A 10 9.23 -3.53 15.50
C PHE A 10 10.33 -2.48 15.36
N ALA A 11 11.39 -2.84 14.63
CA ALA A 11 12.39 -1.88 14.20
C ALA A 11 11.77 -0.86 13.23
N LYS A 12 12.13 0.41 13.36
CA LYS A 12 11.61 1.47 12.49
C LYS A 12 11.92 1.20 11.01
N ASP A 13 13.14 0.74 10.72
CA ASP A 13 13.58 0.46 9.35
C ASP A 13 12.78 -0.69 8.70
N PHE A 14 12.34 -1.66 9.51
CA PHE A 14 11.46 -2.73 9.04
C PHE A 14 10.10 -2.19 8.61
N ILE A 15 9.50 -1.30 9.42
CA ILE A 15 8.21 -0.67 9.10
C ILE A 15 8.33 0.17 7.81
N ASP A 16 9.40 0.96 7.69
CA ASP A 16 9.64 1.80 6.52
C ASP A 16 9.84 0.95 5.24
N ALA A 17 10.59 -0.15 5.33
CA ALA A 17 10.78 -1.09 4.24
C ALA A 17 9.46 -1.77 3.82
N PHE A 18 8.65 -2.21 4.79
CA PHE A 18 7.35 -2.84 4.53
C PHE A 18 6.39 -1.88 3.81
N ILE A 19 6.32 -0.62 4.27
CA ILE A 19 5.50 0.41 3.63
C ILE A 19 5.95 0.64 2.18
N SER A 20 7.26 0.74 1.94
CA SER A 20 7.81 0.93 0.59
C SER A 20 7.41 -0.18 -0.38
N ILE A 21 7.51 -1.44 0.06
CA ILE A 21 7.09 -2.59 -0.75
C ILE A 21 5.59 -2.53 -1.06
N LYS A 22 4.76 -2.27 -0.04
CA LYS A 22 3.30 -2.21 -0.23
C LYS A 22 2.86 -1.04 -1.11
N ARG A 23 3.56 0.10 -1.06
CA ARG A 23 3.28 1.21 -1.98
C ARG A 23 3.52 0.84 -3.44
N LYS A 24 4.59 0.10 -3.75
CA LYS A 24 4.85 -0.39 -5.11
C LYS A 24 3.76 -1.33 -5.61
N GLU A 25 3.21 -2.18 -4.73
CA GLU A 25 2.08 -3.05 -5.10
C GLU A 25 0.82 -2.23 -5.41
N VAL A 26 0.52 -1.20 -4.61
CA VAL A 26 -0.61 -0.29 -4.84
C VAL A 26 -0.43 0.51 -6.13
N GLU A 27 0.77 1.02 -6.41
CA GLU A 27 1.09 1.71 -7.66
C GLU A 27 0.82 0.80 -8.88
N ARG A 28 1.21 -0.47 -8.80
CA ARG A 28 0.93 -1.45 -9.86
C ARG A 28 -0.57 -1.66 -10.04
N LEU A 29 -1.33 -1.77 -8.96
CA LEU A 29 -2.79 -1.91 -9.03
C LEU A 29 -3.43 -0.70 -9.71
N ASN A 30 -2.98 0.52 -9.38
CA ASN A 30 -3.53 1.76 -9.93
C ASN A 30 -3.23 1.96 -11.43
N MET A 31 -2.22 1.26 -11.97
CA MET A 31 -1.94 1.26 -13.42
C MET A 31 -2.84 0.30 -14.20
N ALA A 32 -3.58 -0.58 -13.54
CA ALA A 32 -4.50 -1.50 -14.17
C ALA A 32 -5.93 -0.93 -14.12
N PRO A 33 -6.65 -0.85 -15.25
CA PRO A 33 -8.03 -0.36 -15.26
C PRO A 33 -8.93 -1.33 -14.47
N HIS A 34 -9.70 -0.81 -13.53
CA HIS A 34 -10.65 -1.62 -12.77
C HIS A 34 -11.94 -1.89 -13.58
N PRO A 35 -12.55 -3.08 -13.53
CA PRO A 35 -13.78 -3.38 -14.28
C PRO A 35 -14.92 -2.38 -14.09
N VAL A 36 -15.06 -1.81 -12.88
CA VAL A 36 -16.04 -0.76 -12.58
C VAL A 36 -15.84 0.52 -13.41
N GLU A 37 -14.61 0.82 -13.85
CA GLU A 37 -14.34 1.97 -14.70
C GLU A 37 -15.01 1.81 -16.07
N PHE A 38 -15.13 0.58 -16.58
CA PHE A 38 -15.86 0.34 -17.83
C PHE A 38 -17.36 0.63 -17.66
N GLU A 39 -17.98 0.24 -16.55
CA GLU A 39 -19.39 0.55 -16.27
C GLU A 39 -19.64 2.06 -16.16
N MET A 40 -18.68 2.83 -15.64
CA MET A 40 -18.79 4.28 -15.51
C MET A 40 -18.69 5.04 -16.85
N TYR A 41 -17.91 4.52 -17.81
CA TYR A 41 -17.66 5.21 -19.09
C TYR A 41 -18.47 4.67 -20.28
N TYR A 42 -19.15 3.52 -20.15
CA TYR A 42 -19.90 2.87 -21.24
C TYR A 42 -21.39 2.59 -20.91
N ALA A 43 -22.07 3.52 -20.21
CA ALA A 43 -23.52 3.47 -19.94
C ALA A 43 -24.36 4.18 -21.01
#